data_AF-A0A2G5UWH6-F1
#
_entry.id   AF-A0A2G5UWH6-F1
#
_cell.length_a   1.000
_cell.length_b   1.000
_cell.length_c   1.000
_cell.angle_alpha   90.00
_cell.angle_beta   90.00
_cell.angle_gamma   90.00
#
_symmetry.space_group_name_H-M   'P 1'
#
loop_
_entity.id
_entity.type
_entity.pdbx_description
1 polymer ?
#
loop_
_entity_poly.entity_id
_entity_poly.type
_entity_poly.pdbx_seq_one_letter_code
_entity_poly.pdbx_strand_id
1 'polypeptide(L)'
;MSKFLEIPIAATSRNSFRTAVLCYMLEEFRPGLYHIIRRPEDPLEGKEKELIQLLIDNSNNKLRMYGSAEELLENVNIYKDFPGNHKLFSRISEPYPFSPKTFTSLKNDEKYIAKSDVFVILQNMIFGIAIPKPVEVTKMLNFYIKCREENAGFEQMEFVKFDDGIFEKMQKRLEEEFSKTQFLPAEYQQHIEEFSRLSKEEIFGKFKAFLPHTLDFNQNWEFENFLKTLLNFSQSVEPSTEEIVKYYIACNHPIKALGTIIDENPDMFLPIREDSDQPLTLRVFEDGDQKFLMEDEVFETDFDENSIYLFIITMEEVLENCDIQDVEFIRYPITRTKHRATPIQGPSGKLFILAIDYFFEFLRDLIHGKKIFQRLKPADLPNFLDNLNGIFQFLYRNEDIHFIRTDTILSLDDIDDRLSFSYSTRDVSDVNPSGFTVQDLKNELDHLGLTKNFPEIQNYAEKVYSEVGKNKKERFLRTCDLFDAVEHCQLMCILERLPMLKKFVHREKDQGYLTSLCYRKVTTNTGSIQLLVY
;
A
#
# COMPACT_ATOMS: atom_id res chain seq x y z
N MET A 1 -22.66 8.39 -2.47
CA MET A 1 -21.65 7.59 -1.74
C MET A 1 -22.10 7.55 -0.29
N SER A 2 -21.96 6.42 0.41
CA SER A 2 -22.35 6.37 1.83
C SER A 2 -21.43 7.26 2.66
N LYS A 3 -21.98 7.97 3.65
CA LYS A 3 -21.23 8.85 4.55
C LYS A 3 -20.18 8.08 5.37
N PHE A 4 -20.37 6.78 5.56
CA PHE A 4 -19.45 5.92 6.33
C PHE A 4 -18.15 5.61 5.59
N LEU A 5 -18.16 5.76 4.25
CA LEU A 5 -17.00 5.55 3.39
C LEU A 5 -16.15 6.81 3.25
N GLU A 6 -16.63 7.97 3.71
CA GLU A 6 -15.88 9.23 3.66
C GLU A 6 -14.87 9.30 4.80
N ILE A 7 -13.61 9.59 4.47
CA ILE A 7 -12.57 9.79 5.48
C ILE A 7 -12.70 11.20 6.09
N PRO A 8 -12.84 11.32 7.43
CA PRO A 8 -12.82 12.61 8.10
C PRO A 8 -11.46 13.31 7.94
N ILE A 9 -11.46 14.64 7.82
CA ILE A 9 -10.21 15.42 7.77
C ILE A 9 -9.32 15.15 9.00
N ALA A 10 -9.90 14.89 10.17
CA ALA A 10 -9.13 14.54 11.36
C ALA A 10 -8.43 13.17 11.29
N ALA A 11 -8.84 12.30 10.36
CA ALA A 11 -8.20 11.01 10.12
C ALA A 11 -7.07 11.09 9.07
N THR A 12 -6.94 12.20 8.34
CA THR A 12 -5.82 12.36 7.40
C THR A 12 -4.53 12.54 8.20
N SER A 13 -3.62 11.57 8.08
CA SER A 13 -2.29 11.63 8.70
C SER A 13 -1.24 11.95 7.64
N ARG A 14 -0.59 13.11 7.77
CA ARG A 14 0.55 13.46 6.94
C ARG A 14 1.68 12.43 7.01
N ASN A 15 1.94 11.83 8.18
CA ASN A 15 2.97 10.81 8.30
C ASN A 15 2.63 9.59 7.45
N SER A 16 1.37 9.16 7.46
CA SER A 16 0.98 8.01 6.66
C SER A 16 1.04 8.29 5.16
N PHE A 17 0.65 9.50 4.75
CA PHE A 17 0.86 9.94 3.37
C PHE A 17 2.35 9.99 2.98
N ARG A 18 3.22 10.53 3.85
CA ARG A 18 4.67 10.56 3.64
C ARG A 18 5.26 9.16 3.49
N THR A 19 4.84 8.22 4.33
CA THR A 19 5.25 6.80 4.24
C THR A 19 4.80 6.22 2.91
N ALA A 20 3.55 6.44 2.49
CA ALA A 20 3.06 5.98 1.19
C ALA A 20 3.87 6.54 0.01
N VAL A 21 4.21 7.83 0.04
CA VAL A 21 5.08 8.47 -0.97
C VAL A 21 6.47 7.81 -0.99
N LEU A 22 7.07 7.55 0.17
CA LEU A 22 8.38 6.90 0.26
C LEU A 22 8.35 5.45 -0.26
N CYS A 23 7.33 4.67 0.11
CA CYS A 23 7.14 3.31 -0.37
C CYS A 23 6.93 3.28 -1.89
N TYR A 24 6.19 4.24 -2.43
CA TYR A 24 5.95 4.37 -3.87
C TYR A 24 7.24 4.65 -4.66
N MET A 25 8.11 5.50 -4.12
CA MET A 25 9.36 5.90 -4.77
C MET A 25 10.40 4.77 -4.80
N LEU A 26 11.26 4.79 -5.84
CA LEU A 26 12.48 3.97 -5.91
C LEU A 26 13.32 4.15 -4.65
N GLU A 27 13.87 3.05 -4.16
CA GLU A 27 14.58 3.01 -2.87
C GLU A 27 15.78 3.96 -2.83
N GLU A 28 16.55 4.00 -3.92
CA GLU A 28 17.72 4.87 -4.10
C GLU A 28 17.43 6.37 -4.03
N PHE A 29 16.16 6.76 -4.15
CA PHE A 29 15.76 8.17 -4.10
C PHE A 29 15.40 8.60 -2.68
N ARG A 30 15.10 7.65 -1.77
CA ARG A 30 14.61 7.92 -0.41
C ARG A 30 15.61 8.62 0.52
N PRO A 31 16.92 8.25 0.58
CA PRO A 31 17.86 8.84 1.53
C PRO A 31 17.95 10.37 1.47
N GLY A 32 17.85 10.92 0.26
CA GLY A 32 17.89 12.36 0.01
C GLY A 32 16.63 13.11 0.40
N LEU A 33 15.53 12.43 0.77
CA LEU A 33 14.23 13.06 1.03
C LEU A 33 13.85 13.06 2.52
N TYR A 34 14.49 12.24 3.35
CA TYR A 34 14.14 12.11 4.78
C TYR A 34 14.15 13.41 5.56
N HIS A 35 15.04 14.35 5.24
CA HIS A 35 15.15 15.63 5.94
C HIS A 35 14.03 16.63 5.59
N ILE A 36 13.46 16.53 4.39
CA ILE A 36 12.28 17.31 3.95
C ILE A 36 11.02 16.77 4.66
N ILE A 37 11.00 15.45 4.88
CA ILE A 37 9.88 14.69 5.44
C ILE A 37 9.82 14.78 6.98
N ARG A 38 10.86 15.23 7.68
CA ARG A 38 10.90 15.25 9.16
C ARG A 38 10.59 16.59 9.83
N ARG A 39 10.18 17.63 9.10
CA ARG A 39 9.89 18.93 9.72
C ARG A 39 8.65 18.88 10.65
N PRO A 40 8.76 19.26 11.94
CA PRO A 40 7.72 19.09 12.97
C PRO A 40 6.61 20.14 12.98
N GLU A 41 6.83 21.32 12.40
CA GLU A 41 5.84 22.41 12.34
C GLU A 41 5.62 22.74 10.86
N ASP A 42 4.39 22.65 10.34
CA ASP A 42 4.20 22.87 8.91
C ASP A 42 2.77 23.30 8.50
N PRO A 43 2.62 24.43 7.77
CA PRO A 43 1.34 24.93 7.24
C PRO A 43 0.73 24.11 6.07
N LEU A 44 1.18 22.87 5.85
CA LEU A 44 0.84 22.03 4.69
C LEU A 44 -0.02 20.78 5.02
N GLU A 45 -0.57 20.68 6.24
CA GLU A 45 -1.55 19.62 6.55
C GLU A 45 -2.78 19.74 5.63
N GLY A 46 -3.22 18.63 5.04
CA GLY A 46 -4.27 18.62 4.03
C GLY A 46 -3.90 19.29 2.68
N LYS A 47 -2.59 19.50 2.45
CA LYS A 47 -2.05 20.07 1.20
C LYS A 47 -1.03 19.13 0.56
N GLU A 48 -1.43 17.89 0.33
CA GLU A 48 -0.57 16.80 -0.17
C GLU A 48 0.13 17.15 -1.48
N LYS A 49 -0.55 17.87 -2.37
CA LYS A 49 0.02 18.34 -3.64
C LYS A 49 1.20 19.30 -3.42
N GLU A 50 1.06 20.26 -2.50
CA GLU A 50 2.12 21.23 -2.18
C GLU A 50 3.31 20.52 -1.54
N LEU A 51 3.06 19.51 -0.70
CA LEU A 51 4.08 18.64 -0.14
C LEU A 51 4.84 17.86 -1.23
N ILE A 52 4.13 17.28 -2.20
CA ILE A 52 4.78 16.58 -3.32
C ILE A 52 5.60 17.56 -4.16
N GLN A 53 5.08 18.75 -4.45
CA GLN A 53 5.83 19.76 -5.19
C GLN A 53 7.13 20.13 -4.45
N LEU A 54 7.06 20.33 -3.14
CA LEU A 54 8.24 20.58 -2.31
C LEU A 54 9.26 19.43 -2.40
N LEU A 55 8.80 18.17 -2.39
CA LEU A 55 9.68 17.01 -2.56
C LEU A 55 10.34 17.01 -3.94
N ILE A 56 9.59 17.28 -5.00
CA ILE A 56 10.12 17.36 -6.37
C ILE A 56 11.19 18.44 -6.47
N ASP A 57 10.90 19.66 -6.01
CA ASP A 57 11.80 20.81 -6.07
C ASP A 57 13.12 20.59 -5.31
N ASN A 58 13.07 19.82 -4.22
CA ASN A 58 14.22 19.54 -3.36
C ASN A 58 14.83 18.15 -3.59
N SER A 59 14.40 17.43 -4.62
CA SER A 59 14.89 16.07 -4.92
C SER A 59 16.24 16.02 -5.64
N ASN A 60 16.83 17.18 -5.96
CA ASN A 60 17.98 17.27 -6.85
C ASN A 60 17.73 16.52 -8.17
N ASN A 61 16.62 16.84 -8.84
CA ASN A 61 16.21 16.29 -10.13
C ASN A 61 15.87 14.78 -10.17
N LYS A 62 15.90 14.08 -9.03
CA LYS A 62 15.61 12.63 -8.96
C LYS A 62 14.15 12.28 -9.22
N LEU A 63 13.21 13.13 -8.81
CA LEU A 63 11.78 12.83 -8.91
C LEU A 63 11.14 13.19 -10.26
N ARG A 64 11.92 13.67 -11.25
CA ARG A 64 11.40 14.05 -12.58
C ARG A 64 10.77 12.90 -13.35
N MET A 65 11.13 11.64 -13.05
CA MET A 65 10.52 10.47 -13.68
C MET A 65 9.03 10.31 -13.36
N TYR A 66 8.57 10.87 -12.22
CA TYR A 66 7.19 10.73 -11.77
C TYR A 66 6.22 11.73 -12.43
N GLY A 67 6.71 12.67 -13.25
CA GLY A 67 5.89 13.70 -13.88
C GLY A 67 5.64 14.88 -12.95
N SER A 68 4.45 15.48 -13.06
CA SER A 68 4.07 16.62 -12.20
C SER A 68 3.69 16.18 -10.77
N ALA A 69 3.57 17.14 -9.85
CA ALA A 69 3.11 16.86 -8.49
C ALA A 69 1.71 16.25 -8.46
N GLU A 70 0.82 16.67 -9.35
CA GLU A 70 -0.52 16.10 -9.51
C GLU A 70 -0.48 14.66 -9.99
N GLU A 71 0.38 14.34 -10.96
CA GLU A 71 0.52 12.98 -11.48
C GLU A 71 1.10 12.03 -10.43
N LEU A 72 2.08 12.48 -9.66
CA LEU A 72 2.63 11.70 -8.56
C LEU A 72 1.59 11.53 -7.44
N LEU A 73 0.83 12.57 -7.09
CA LEU A 73 -0.24 12.48 -6.09
C LEU A 73 -1.33 11.48 -6.52
N GLU A 74 -1.76 11.55 -7.77
CA GLU A 74 -2.76 10.64 -8.33
C GLU A 74 -2.29 9.18 -8.25
N ASN A 75 -1.04 8.92 -8.63
CA ASN A 75 -0.49 7.57 -8.53
C ASN A 75 -0.33 7.09 -7.08
N VAL A 76 0.15 7.93 -6.17
CA VAL A 76 0.30 7.57 -4.75
C VAL A 76 -1.06 7.24 -4.13
N ASN A 77 -2.11 7.99 -4.48
CA ASN A 77 -3.46 7.72 -4.01
C ASN A 77 -4.01 6.38 -4.52
N ILE A 78 -3.72 6.00 -5.75
CA ILE A 78 -4.07 4.66 -6.28
C ILE A 78 -3.24 3.56 -5.57
N TYR A 79 -1.93 3.76 -5.44
CA TYR A 79 -1.01 2.78 -4.83
C TYR A 79 -1.39 2.43 -3.39
N LYS A 80 -1.89 3.40 -2.63
CA LYS A 80 -2.31 3.17 -1.24
C LYS A 80 -3.76 2.69 -1.09
N ASP A 81 -4.54 2.61 -2.18
CA ASP A 81 -5.97 2.29 -2.15
C ASP A 81 -6.25 0.78 -2.12
N PHE A 82 -5.86 0.15 -1.02
CA PHE A 82 -6.17 -1.25 -0.72
C PHE A 82 -6.56 -1.44 0.75
N PRO A 83 -7.45 -2.40 1.08
CA PRO A 83 -7.80 -2.70 2.47
C PRO A 83 -6.60 -3.11 3.31
N GLY A 84 -6.60 -2.71 4.58
CA GLY A 84 -5.49 -3.03 5.51
C GLY A 84 -4.20 -2.24 5.28
N ASN A 85 -4.19 -1.23 4.39
CA ASN A 85 -2.97 -0.47 4.07
C ASN A 85 -2.31 0.26 5.26
N HIS A 86 -3.04 0.48 6.37
CA HIS A 86 -2.45 1.06 7.58
C HIS A 86 -1.30 0.22 8.13
N LYS A 87 -1.29 -1.10 7.92
CA LYS A 87 -0.21 -1.99 8.34
C LYS A 87 1.11 -1.63 7.66
N LEU A 88 1.05 -1.05 6.46
CA LEU A 88 2.22 -0.60 5.71
C LEU A 88 2.53 0.88 5.94
N PHE A 89 1.51 1.73 5.96
CA PHE A 89 1.71 3.18 5.90
C PHE A 89 1.56 3.91 7.24
N SER A 90 0.95 3.31 8.26
CA SER A 90 0.56 4.01 9.49
C SER A 90 1.18 3.40 10.73
N ARG A 91 1.29 4.21 11.78
CA ARG A 91 1.64 3.73 13.13
C ARG A 91 0.40 3.33 13.89
N ILE A 92 0.56 2.60 14.99
CA ILE A 92 -0.56 2.18 15.83
C ILE A 92 -1.28 3.37 16.51
N SER A 93 -0.56 4.45 16.85
CA SER A 93 -1.19 5.64 17.44
C SER A 93 -1.87 6.57 16.42
N GLU A 94 -1.58 6.42 15.13
CA GLU A 94 -2.14 7.24 14.07
C GLU A 94 -3.54 6.73 13.66
N PRO A 95 -4.43 7.59 13.16
CA PRO A 95 -5.69 7.14 12.57
C PRO A 95 -5.47 6.23 11.36
N TYR A 96 -6.48 5.48 10.96
CA TYR A 96 -6.55 4.88 9.62
C TYR A 96 -6.62 6.01 8.57
N PRO A 97 -5.60 6.17 7.69
CA PRO A 97 -5.47 7.32 6.79
C PRO A 97 -6.13 7.10 5.42
N PHE A 98 -7.11 6.19 5.34
CA PHE A 98 -7.72 5.78 4.09
C PHE A 98 -9.24 5.63 4.20
N SER A 99 -9.89 5.67 3.03
CA SER A 99 -11.32 5.46 2.92
C SER A 99 -11.60 3.96 2.81
N PRO A 100 -12.60 3.43 3.56
CA PRO A 100 -13.05 2.05 3.39
C PRO A 100 -13.50 1.79 1.95
N LYS A 101 -13.20 0.61 1.41
CA LYS A 101 -13.51 0.26 0.02
C LYS A 101 -14.62 -0.79 -0.05
N THR A 102 -15.62 -0.54 -0.89
CA THR A 102 -16.66 -1.54 -1.19
C THR A 102 -16.33 -2.29 -2.46
N PHE A 103 -16.59 -3.59 -2.44
CA PHE A 103 -16.46 -4.53 -3.55
C PHE A 103 -17.84 -5.04 -3.95
N THR A 104 -17.98 -5.61 -5.14
CA THR A 104 -19.27 -6.13 -5.63
C THR A 104 -19.23 -7.64 -5.75
N SER A 105 -20.33 -8.28 -5.39
CA SER A 105 -20.60 -9.68 -5.74
C SER A 105 -20.51 -9.90 -7.26
N LEU A 106 -20.00 -11.05 -7.67
CA LEU A 106 -20.02 -11.50 -9.05
C LEU A 106 -21.45 -11.92 -9.49
N LYS A 107 -22.32 -12.30 -8.54
CA LYS A 107 -23.67 -12.83 -8.81
C LYS A 107 -24.72 -11.74 -9.01
N ASN A 108 -24.75 -10.71 -8.16
CA ASN A 108 -25.94 -9.84 -8.03
C ASN A 108 -25.66 -8.36 -7.73
N ASP A 109 -24.46 -7.84 -8.04
CA ASP A 109 -24.03 -6.44 -7.80
C ASP A 109 -24.17 -5.97 -6.33
N GLU A 110 -24.46 -6.87 -5.38
CA GLU A 110 -24.51 -6.55 -3.97
C GLU A 110 -23.13 -6.11 -3.47
N LYS A 111 -23.13 -5.16 -2.54
CA LYS A 111 -21.89 -4.56 -2.03
C LYS A 111 -21.40 -5.30 -0.81
N TYR A 112 -20.10 -5.50 -0.78
CA TYR A 112 -19.36 -6.12 0.31
C TYR A 112 -18.23 -5.19 0.74
N ILE A 113 -17.78 -5.35 1.98
CA ILE A 113 -16.65 -4.62 2.55
C ILE A 113 -15.76 -5.60 3.31
N ALA A 114 -14.44 -5.37 3.27
CA ALA A 114 -13.53 -6.18 4.05
C ALA A 114 -13.81 -5.99 5.55
N LYS A 115 -13.78 -7.06 6.35
CA LYS A 115 -14.01 -6.96 7.81
C LYS A 115 -13.01 -6.00 8.49
N SER A 116 -11.75 -5.97 8.04
CA SER A 116 -10.75 -4.99 8.48
C SER A 116 -11.17 -3.54 8.24
N ASP A 117 -11.81 -3.25 7.10
CA ASP A 117 -12.30 -1.91 6.75
C ASP A 117 -13.51 -1.48 7.61
N VAL A 118 -14.18 -2.40 8.30
CA VAL A 118 -15.25 -2.06 9.26
C VAL A 118 -14.68 -1.32 10.48
N PHE A 119 -13.45 -1.62 10.90
CA PHE A 119 -12.75 -0.86 11.96
C PHE A 119 -12.47 0.58 11.55
N VAL A 120 -12.22 0.81 10.25
CA VAL A 120 -12.06 2.16 9.68
C VAL A 120 -13.38 2.92 9.72
N ILE A 121 -14.50 2.26 9.42
CA ILE A 121 -15.84 2.84 9.55
C ILE A 121 -16.12 3.25 11.00
N LEU A 122 -15.81 2.40 11.98
CA LEU A 122 -15.96 2.74 13.40
C LEU A 122 -15.15 3.99 13.78
N GLN A 123 -13.90 4.08 13.32
CA GLN A 123 -13.09 5.27 13.51
C GLN A 123 -13.75 6.52 12.90
N ASN A 124 -14.27 6.42 11.67
CA ASN A 124 -14.90 7.53 10.99
C ASN A 124 -16.15 8.03 11.76
N MET A 125 -16.94 7.10 12.31
CA MET A 125 -18.06 7.44 13.20
C MET A 125 -17.60 8.21 14.43
N ILE A 126 -16.54 7.75 15.11
CA ILE A 126 -16.00 8.43 16.29
C ILE A 126 -15.59 9.86 15.96
N PHE A 127 -14.88 10.08 14.85
CA PHE A 127 -14.49 11.42 14.44
C PHE A 127 -15.70 12.31 14.10
N GLY A 128 -16.74 11.74 13.50
CA GLY A 128 -17.99 12.46 13.24
C GLY A 128 -18.73 12.88 14.51
N ILE A 129 -18.66 12.07 15.57
CA ILE A 129 -19.37 12.29 16.84
C ILE A 129 -18.58 13.22 17.78
N ALA A 130 -17.25 13.08 17.80
CA ALA A 130 -16.45 13.44 18.97
C ALA A 130 -15.50 14.62 18.78
N ILE A 131 -15.49 15.31 17.63
CA ILE A 131 -14.60 16.46 17.44
C ILE A 131 -15.24 17.73 18.04
N PRO A 132 -14.52 18.47 18.91
CA PRO A 132 -13.09 18.35 19.21
C PRO A 132 -12.80 17.63 20.54
N LYS A 133 -12.20 16.45 20.48
CA LYS A 133 -11.50 15.83 21.62
C LYS A 133 -10.01 16.17 21.59
N PRO A 134 -9.33 16.18 22.75
CA PRO A 134 -7.87 16.28 22.79
C PRO A 134 -7.20 15.23 21.90
N VAL A 135 -6.09 15.58 21.26
CA VAL A 135 -5.33 14.70 20.35
C VAL A 135 -4.95 13.40 21.05
N GLU A 136 -4.70 13.46 22.35
CA GLU A 136 -4.32 12.34 23.19
C GLU A 136 -5.44 11.31 23.36
N VAL A 137 -6.69 11.77 23.48
CA VAL A 137 -7.85 10.87 23.53
C VAL A 137 -8.00 10.16 22.19
N THR A 138 -7.83 10.88 21.08
CA THR A 138 -7.86 10.28 19.73
C THR A 138 -6.80 9.20 19.59
N LYS A 139 -5.56 9.45 20.01
CA LYS A 139 -4.48 8.46 19.98
C LYS A 139 -4.83 7.21 20.79
N MET A 140 -5.39 7.36 21.98
CA MET A 140 -5.86 6.22 22.79
C MET A 140 -6.94 5.38 22.10
N LEU A 141 -7.88 6.03 21.40
CA LEU A 141 -8.90 5.31 20.63
C LEU A 141 -8.29 4.58 19.42
N ASN A 142 -7.30 5.16 18.75
CA ASN A 142 -6.58 4.50 17.66
C ASN A 142 -5.85 3.24 18.15
N PHE A 143 -5.13 3.34 19.29
CA PHE A 143 -4.51 2.17 19.93
C PHE A 143 -5.55 1.07 20.19
N TYR A 144 -6.68 1.43 20.81
CA TYR A 144 -7.73 0.47 21.13
C TYR A 144 -8.28 -0.24 19.89
N ILE A 145 -8.72 0.51 18.88
CA ILE A 145 -9.38 -0.04 17.69
C ILE A 145 -8.41 -0.92 16.90
N LYS A 146 -7.14 -0.53 16.75
CA LYS A 146 -6.12 -1.34 16.08
C LYS A 146 -5.77 -2.60 16.86
N CYS A 147 -5.69 -2.52 18.19
CA CYS A 147 -5.53 -3.72 19.02
C CYS A 147 -6.72 -4.67 18.88
N ARG A 148 -7.94 -4.14 18.72
CA ARG A 148 -9.14 -4.96 18.48
C ARG A 148 -9.10 -5.62 17.10
N GLU A 149 -8.65 -4.92 16.07
CA GLU A 149 -8.46 -5.49 14.73
C GLU A 149 -7.39 -6.60 14.75
N GLU A 150 -6.24 -6.36 15.36
CA GLU A 150 -5.16 -7.35 15.47
C GLU A 150 -5.60 -8.58 16.27
N ASN A 151 -6.33 -8.38 17.38
CA ASN A 151 -6.83 -9.46 18.23
C ASN A 151 -8.06 -10.18 17.64
N ALA A 152 -8.65 -9.70 16.55
CA ALA A 152 -9.73 -10.39 15.87
C ALA A 152 -9.25 -11.70 15.23
N GLY A 153 -7.95 -11.81 14.90
CA GLY A 153 -7.35 -13.06 14.44
C GLY A 153 -7.74 -13.43 13.00
N PHE A 154 -7.90 -12.45 12.11
CA PHE A 154 -8.13 -12.72 10.69
C PHE A 154 -6.88 -13.36 10.05
N GLU A 155 -6.96 -14.65 9.73
CA GLU A 155 -5.91 -15.36 8.99
C GLU A 155 -5.99 -15.06 7.49
N GLN A 156 -7.20 -14.85 6.97
CA GLN A 156 -7.48 -14.50 5.59
C GLN A 156 -8.36 -13.25 5.47
N MET A 157 -8.50 -12.73 4.25
CA MET A 157 -9.29 -11.54 3.98
C MET A 157 -10.76 -11.90 3.81
N GLU A 158 -11.55 -11.66 4.85
CA GLU A 158 -13.00 -11.91 4.83
C GLU A 158 -13.82 -10.65 4.53
N PHE A 159 -14.99 -10.87 3.94
CA PHE A 159 -15.91 -9.81 3.59
C PHE A 159 -17.26 -9.98 4.27
N VAL A 160 -17.92 -8.85 4.53
CA VAL A 160 -19.32 -8.81 4.99
C VAL A 160 -20.13 -7.92 4.06
N LYS A 161 -21.43 -8.19 3.99
CA LYS A 161 -22.35 -7.36 3.22
C LYS A 161 -22.35 -5.93 3.77
N PHE A 162 -22.24 -4.97 2.86
CA PHE A 162 -22.27 -3.55 3.19
C PHE A 162 -23.74 -3.08 3.28
N ASP A 163 -24.18 -2.77 4.50
CA ASP A 163 -25.54 -2.26 4.78
C ASP A 163 -25.46 -0.98 5.61
N ASP A 164 -25.83 0.14 4.99
CA ASP A 164 -25.88 1.46 5.64
C ASP A 164 -26.78 1.46 6.89
N GLY A 165 -27.87 0.69 6.89
CA GLY A 165 -28.79 0.63 8.02
C GLY A 165 -28.19 -0.02 9.26
N ILE A 166 -27.21 -0.92 9.11
CA ILE A 166 -26.47 -1.48 10.25
C ILE A 166 -25.52 -0.43 10.81
N PHE A 167 -24.78 0.27 9.95
CA PHE A 167 -23.86 1.32 10.35
C PHE A 167 -24.56 2.53 10.99
N GLU A 168 -25.76 2.89 10.54
CA GLU A 168 -26.59 3.91 11.18
C GLU A 168 -26.97 3.54 12.62
N LYS A 169 -27.33 2.27 12.86
CA LYS A 169 -27.64 1.78 14.22
C LYS A 169 -26.40 1.82 15.12
N MET A 170 -25.24 1.40 14.60
CA MET A 170 -23.96 1.48 15.33
C MET A 170 -23.61 2.92 15.68
N GLN A 171 -23.70 3.84 14.72
CA GLN A 171 -23.42 5.26 14.93
C GLN A 171 -24.34 5.86 16.00
N LYS A 172 -25.65 5.62 15.91
CA LYS A 172 -26.61 6.15 16.90
C LYS A 172 -26.29 5.66 18.31
N ARG A 173 -25.90 4.39 18.45
CA ARG A 173 -25.49 3.84 19.75
C ARG A 173 -24.22 4.49 20.26
N LEU A 174 -23.21 4.71 19.41
CA LEU A 174 -22.02 5.48 19.78
C LEU A 174 -22.40 6.89 20.24
N GLU A 175 -23.29 7.58 19.55
CA GLU A 175 -23.77 8.91 19.94
C GLU A 175 -24.44 8.90 21.32
N GLU A 176 -25.30 7.92 21.58
CA GLU A 176 -25.95 7.73 22.88
C GLU A 176 -24.91 7.49 23.99
N GLU A 177 -23.93 6.62 23.80
CA GLU A 177 -22.88 6.36 24.80
C GLU A 177 -21.92 7.54 24.98
N PHE A 178 -21.56 8.23 23.90
CA PHE A 178 -20.73 9.43 24.00
C PHE A 178 -21.48 10.56 24.70
N SER A 179 -22.80 10.67 24.56
CA SER A 179 -23.58 11.68 25.29
C SER A 179 -23.57 11.45 26.82
N LYS A 180 -23.38 10.19 27.26
CA LYS A 180 -23.23 9.81 28.67
C LYS A 180 -21.87 10.18 29.26
N THR A 181 -20.90 10.64 28.45
CA THR A 181 -19.60 11.12 28.95
C THR A 181 -19.66 12.44 29.73
N GLN A 182 -20.85 13.03 29.91
CA GLN A 182 -21.01 14.15 30.83
C GLN A 182 -20.67 13.69 32.26
N PHE A 183 -19.65 14.31 32.85
CA PHE A 183 -19.12 14.01 34.18
C PHE A 183 -20.24 13.85 35.22
N LEU A 184 -20.54 12.62 35.63
CA LEU A 184 -21.29 12.39 36.86
C LEU A 184 -20.38 12.84 38.02
N PRO A 185 -20.74 13.87 38.81
CA PRO A 185 -19.83 14.44 39.81
C PRO A 185 -19.32 13.41 40.83
N ALA A 186 -20.12 12.39 41.12
CA ALA A 186 -19.76 11.30 42.02
C ALA A 186 -18.69 10.37 41.44
N GLU A 187 -18.80 9.96 40.17
CA GLU A 187 -17.81 9.11 39.48
C GLU A 187 -16.48 9.85 39.33
N TYR A 188 -16.55 11.14 38.98
CA TYR A 188 -15.36 11.99 38.90
C TYR A 188 -14.63 12.06 40.25
N GLN A 189 -15.35 12.37 41.33
CA GLN A 189 -14.74 12.47 42.66
C GLN A 189 -14.15 11.14 43.14
N GLN A 190 -14.82 10.02 42.85
CA GLN A 190 -14.31 8.69 43.16
C GLN A 190 -12.98 8.41 42.45
N HIS A 191 -12.87 8.75 41.16
CA HIS A 191 -11.61 8.59 40.43
C HIS A 191 -10.52 9.53 40.92
N ILE A 192 -10.84 10.76 41.36
CA ILE A 192 -9.86 11.66 41.99
C ILE A 192 -9.27 11.02 43.24
N GLU A 193 -10.12 10.50 44.13
CA GLU A 193 -9.67 9.86 45.37
C GLU A 193 -8.84 8.61 45.07
N GLU A 194 -9.24 7.81 44.09
CA GLU A 194 -8.50 6.64 43.65
C GLU A 194 -7.12 7.02 43.10
N PHE A 195 -7.07 7.88 42.07
CA PHE A 195 -5.83 8.26 41.39
C PHE A 195 -4.87 9.04 42.29
N SER A 196 -5.36 9.75 43.31
CA SER A 196 -4.52 10.43 44.31
C SER A 196 -3.66 9.47 45.14
N ARG A 197 -4.02 8.18 45.19
CA ARG A 197 -3.32 7.13 45.95
C ARG A 197 -2.43 6.25 45.09
N LEU A 198 -2.53 6.36 43.76
CA LEU A 198 -1.80 5.49 42.84
C LEU A 198 -0.40 6.02 42.54
N SER A 199 0.55 5.10 42.39
CA SER A 199 1.85 5.40 41.78
C SER A 199 1.70 5.67 40.28
N LYS A 200 2.76 6.22 39.68
CA LYS A 200 2.83 6.45 38.23
C LYS A 200 2.70 5.13 37.46
N GLU A 201 3.32 4.08 37.95
CA GLU A 201 3.29 2.73 37.37
C GLU A 201 1.87 2.14 37.44
N GLU A 202 1.16 2.36 38.55
CA GLU A 202 -0.22 1.91 38.72
C GLU A 202 -1.19 2.66 37.79
N ILE A 203 -1.01 3.98 37.64
CA ILE A 203 -1.75 4.78 36.65
C ILE A 203 -1.48 4.26 35.23
N PHE A 204 -0.21 3.97 34.91
CA PHE A 204 0.16 3.36 33.64
C PHE A 204 -0.56 2.04 33.39
N GLY A 205 -0.62 1.19 34.42
CA GLY A 205 -1.36 -0.06 34.41
C GLY A 205 -2.84 0.14 34.07
N LYS A 206 -3.47 1.19 34.60
CA LYS A 206 -4.87 1.51 34.28
C LYS A 206 -5.10 1.87 32.81
N PHE A 207 -4.21 2.67 32.20
CA PHE A 207 -4.33 2.98 30.77
C PHE A 207 -4.01 1.77 29.89
N LYS A 208 -3.00 0.98 30.28
CA LYS A 208 -2.64 -0.26 29.56
C LYS A 208 -3.78 -1.28 29.59
N ALA A 209 -4.55 -1.34 30.69
CA ALA A 209 -5.71 -2.22 30.82
C ALA A 209 -6.86 -1.91 29.86
N PHE A 210 -6.84 -0.77 29.16
CA PHE A 210 -7.77 -0.53 28.06
C PHE A 210 -7.50 -1.40 26.83
N LEU A 211 -6.26 -1.85 26.64
CA LEU A 211 -5.87 -2.57 25.45
C LEU A 211 -6.19 -4.07 25.61
N PRO A 212 -6.93 -4.67 24.66
CA PRO A 212 -7.35 -6.08 24.72
C PRO A 212 -6.22 -7.06 24.36
N HIS A 213 -5.09 -6.54 23.89
CA HIS A 213 -4.00 -7.30 23.29
C HIS A 213 -2.65 -6.93 23.89
N THR A 214 -1.71 -7.87 23.87
CA THR A 214 -0.32 -7.58 24.23
C THR A 214 0.37 -6.95 23.03
N LEU A 215 0.65 -5.66 23.13
CA LEU A 215 1.41 -4.92 22.13
C LEU A 215 2.77 -5.59 21.85
N ASP A 216 3.20 -5.59 20.59
CA ASP A 216 4.56 -5.96 20.21
C ASP A 216 5.59 -4.98 20.82
N PHE A 217 6.88 -5.26 20.66
CA PHE A 217 7.94 -4.42 21.23
C PHE A 217 7.86 -2.95 20.77
N ASN A 218 7.65 -2.71 19.47
CA ASN A 218 7.61 -1.37 18.88
C ASN A 218 6.33 -0.64 19.28
N GLN A 219 5.18 -1.32 19.22
CA GLN A 219 3.89 -0.80 19.64
C GLN A 219 3.89 -0.46 21.13
N ASN A 220 4.45 -1.35 21.98
CA ASN A 220 4.56 -1.10 23.42
C ASN A 220 5.48 0.09 23.71
N TRP A 221 6.60 0.21 22.99
CA TRP A 221 7.48 1.38 23.09
C TRP A 221 6.76 2.68 22.70
N GLU A 222 5.98 2.65 21.61
CA GLU A 222 5.20 3.80 21.14
C GLU A 222 4.11 4.19 22.16
N PHE A 223 3.38 3.21 22.68
CA PHE A 223 2.36 3.40 23.72
C PHE A 223 2.96 3.95 25.01
N GLU A 224 4.10 3.40 25.44
CA GLU A 224 4.79 3.87 26.63
C GLU A 224 5.26 5.33 26.48
N ASN A 225 5.82 5.68 25.34
CA ASN A 225 6.25 7.06 25.08
C ASN A 225 5.06 8.01 25.02
N PHE A 226 3.98 7.59 24.36
CA PHE A 226 2.73 8.36 24.34
C PHE A 226 2.23 8.64 25.76
N LEU A 227 2.14 7.63 26.63
CA LEU A 227 1.70 7.82 28.00
C LEU A 227 2.68 8.64 28.83
N LYS A 228 4.01 8.49 28.64
CA LYS A 228 5.02 9.35 29.28
C LYS A 228 4.85 10.82 28.88
N THR A 229 4.49 11.10 27.63
CA THR A 229 4.17 12.45 27.15
C THR A 229 2.85 12.95 27.73
N LEU A 230 1.78 12.15 27.69
CA LEU A 230 0.47 12.51 28.25
C LEU A 230 0.54 12.81 29.75
N LEU A 231 1.28 11.98 30.49
CA LEU A 231 1.50 12.14 31.94
C LEU A 231 2.64 13.13 32.26
N ASN A 232 3.13 13.87 31.25
CA ASN A 232 4.12 14.94 31.39
C ASN A 232 5.41 14.54 32.14
N PHE A 233 5.84 13.27 32.07
CA PHE A 233 7.07 12.80 32.72
C PHE A 233 8.37 13.40 32.14
N SER A 234 8.25 14.24 31.10
CA SER A 234 9.37 14.89 30.42
C SER A 234 9.37 16.43 30.54
N GLN A 235 8.38 17.04 31.21
CA GLN A 235 8.28 18.50 31.40
C GLN A 235 8.44 18.91 32.88
N SER A 236 8.71 20.19 33.12
CA SER A 236 8.99 20.76 34.44
C SER A 236 7.81 20.80 35.42
N VAL A 237 6.58 20.51 34.94
CA VAL A 237 5.34 20.56 35.73
C VAL A 237 4.56 19.28 35.49
N GLU A 238 4.39 18.49 36.55
CA GLU A 238 3.58 17.27 36.52
C GLU A 238 2.09 17.61 36.36
N PRO A 239 1.31 16.83 35.60
CA PRO A 239 -0.11 17.06 35.45
C PRO A 239 -0.80 16.77 36.79
N SER A 240 -1.81 17.56 37.11
CA SER A 240 -2.61 17.34 38.31
C SER A 240 -3.37 16.01 38.22
N THR A 241 -3.67 15.41 39.37
CA THR A 241 -4.55 14.21 39.45
C THR A 241 -5.88 14.46 38.73
N GLU A 242 -6.41 15.68 38.80
CA GLU A 242 -7.62 16.09 38.08
C GLU A 242 -7.50 15.97 36.57
N GLU A 243 -6.39 16.41 35.99
CA GLU A 243 -6.17 16.30 34.54
C GLU A 243 -6.06 14.84 34.11
N ILE A 244 -5.31 14.03 34.86
CA ILE A 244 -5.17 12.59 34.58
C ILE A 244 -6.53 11.89 34.61
N VAL A 245 -7.36 12.18 35.62
CA VAL A 245 -8.71 11.60 35.75
C VAL A 245 -9.62 12.05 34.61
N LYS A 246 -9.57 13.34 34.21
CA LYS A 246 -10.32 13.83 33.03
C LYS A 246 -9.94 13.05 31.77
N TYR A 247 -8.65 12.84 31.51
CA TYR A 247 -8.19 12.06 30.36
C TYR A 247 -8.63 10.60 30.45
N TYR A 248 -8.48 9.98 31.61
CA TYR A 248 -8.87 8.59 31.82
C TYR A 248 -10.37 8.38 31.52
N ILE A 249 -11.24 9.22 32.08
CA ILE A 249 -12.69 9.18 31.84
C ILE A 249 -13.02 9.43 30.37
N ALA A 250 -12.38 10.43 29.75
CA ALA A 250 -12.58 10.77 28.35
C ALA A 250 -12.21 9.64 27.37
N CYS A 251 -11.30 8.73 27.78
CA CYS A 251 -10.97 7.51 27.04
C CYS A 251 -11.90 6.34 27.42
N ASN A 252 -12.18 6.15 28.70
CA ASN A 252 -12.85 4.97 29.25
C ASN A 252 -14.25 4.74 28.66
N HIS A 253 -15.12 5.76 28.63
CA HIS A 253 -16.49 5.55 28.12
C HIS A 253 -16.54 5.24 26.61
N PRO A 254 -15.84 5.99 25.73
CA PRO A 254 -15.73 5.60 24.32
C PRO A 254 -15.19 4.19 24.11
N ILE A 255 -14.13 3.81 24.84
CA ILE A 255 -13.51 2.49 24.72
C ILE A 255 -14.50 1.39 25.12
N LYS A 256 -15.25 1.58 26.21
CA LYS A 256 -16.32 0.66 26.61
C LYS A 256 -17.42 0.56 25.54
N ALA A 257 -17.88 1.70 25.02
CA ALA A 257 -18.91 1.73 23.99
C ALA A 257 -18.48 1.00 22.71
N LEU A 258 -17.25 1.23 22.26
CA LEU A 258 -16.65 0.53 21.13
C LEU A 258 -16.55 -0.96 21.41
N GLY A 259 -16.08 -1.33 22.60
CA GLY A 259 -15.99 -2.72 23.01
C GLY A 259 -17.33 -3.43 22.90
N THR A 260 -18.38 -2.85 23.49
CA THR A 260 -19.73 -3.40 23.41
C THR A 260 -20.25 -3.52 21.98
N ILE A 261 -20.01 -2.53 21.11
CA ILE A 261 -20.44 -2.60 19.71
C ILE A 261 -19.71 -3.72 18.97
N ILE A 262 -18.41 -3.84 19.14
CA ILE A 262 -17.63 -4.89 18.49
C ILE A 262 -18.08 -6.28 19.00
N ASP A 263 -18.26 -6.42 20.32
CA ASP A 263 -18.63 -7.70 20.95
C ASP A 263 -20.05 -8.17 20.57
N GLU A 264 -20.99 -7.24 20.37
CA GLU A 264 -22.38 -7.56 19.99
C GLU A 264 -22.57 -7.79 18.49
N ASN A 265 -21.55 -7.55 17.65
CA ASN A 265 -21.62 -7.75 16.21
C ASN A 265 -20.50 -8.69 15.72
N PRO A 266 -20.39 -9.93 16.28
CA PRO A 266 -19.28 -10.84 15.99
C PRO A 266 -19.14 -11.11 14.49
N ASP A 267 -20.25 -11.25 13.78
CA ASP A 267 -20.39 -11.39 12.33
C ASP A 267 -19.61 -10.35 11.51
N MET A 268 -19.39 -9.14 12.04
CA MET A 268 -18.65 -8.07 11.37
C MET A 268 -17.19 -7.94 11.79
N PHE A 269 -16.84 -8.45 12.97
CA PHE A 269 -15.57 -8.14 13.63
C PHE A 269 -14.74 -9.38 14.01
N LEU A 270 -15.27 -10.58 13.85
CA LEU A 270 -14.58 -11.85 14.07
C LEU A 270 -14.56 -12.66 12.76
N PRO A 271 -13.62 -13.61 12.61
CA PRO A 271 -13.59 -14.56 11.53
C PRO A 271 -14.91 -15.33 11.37
N ILE A 272 -15.23 -15.73 10.14
CA ILE A 272 -16.37 -16.61 9.86
C ILE A 272 -16.12 -17.93 10.59
N ARG A 273 -17.13 -18.40 11.32
CA ARG A 273 -17.09 -19.69 12.02
C ARG A 273 -17.77 -20.76 11.18
N GLU A 274 -17.40 -22.02 11.38
CA GLU A 274 -18.04 -23.17 10.73
C GLU A 274 -19.57 -23.23 10.95
N ASP A 275 -20.06 -22.71 12.08
CA ASP A 275 -21.49 -22.67 12.43
C ASP A 275 -22.19 -21.36 12.00
N SER A 276 -21.52 -20.51 11.22
CA SER A 276 -22.05 -19.22 10.77
C SER A 276 -23.03 -19.40 9.60
N ASP A 277 -24.13 -18.63 9.62
CA ASP A 277 -25.04 -18.49 8.48
C ASP A 277 -24.47 -17.56 7.38
N GLN A 278 -23.28 -16.98 7.60
CA GLN A 278 -22.62 -16.13 6.61
C GLN A 278 -22.00 -16.97 5.50
N PRO A 279 -22.19 -16.60 4.22
CA PRO A 279 -21.53 -17.29 3.13
C PRO A 279 -20.02 -17.09 3.21
N LEU A 280 -19.25 -18.12 2.85
CA LEU A 280 -17.81 -17.98 2.65
C LEU A 280 -17.56 -16.99 1.50
N THR A 281 -16.64 -16.06 1.67
CA THR A 281 -16.33 -15.06 0.64
C THR A 281 -14.98 -15.33 0.00
N LEU A 282 -14.94 -15.46 -1.32
CA LEU A 282 -13.71 -15.69 -2.09
C LEU A 282 -13.44 -14.53 -3.04
N ARG A 283 -12.19 -14.07 -3.13
CA ARG A 283 -11.82 -12.98 -4.04
C ARG A 283 -11.61 -13.51 -5.45
N VAL A 284 -12.29 -12.90 -6.40
CA VAL A 284 -12.06 -13.08 -7.83
C VAL A 284 -11.26 -11.90 -8.33
N PHE A 285 -9.97 -12.13 -8.51
CA PHE A 285 -9.04 -11.14 -9.03
C PHE A 285 -9.34 -10.88 -10.51
N GLU A 286 -9.59 -9.62 -10.85
CA GLU A 286 -9.86 -9.19 -12.22
C GLU A 286 -8.67 -8.41 -12.76
N ASP A 287 -8.03 -8.94 -13.81
CA ASP A 287 -6.93 -8.29 -14.52
C ASP A 287 -7.22 -8.24 -16.03
N GLY A 288 -7.74 -7.11 -16.49
CA GLY A 288 -8.28 -7.01 -17.84
C GLY A 288 -9.47 -7.93 -18.04
N ASP A 289 -9.36 -8.87 -18.98
CA ASP A 289 -10.41 -9.84 -19.29
C ASP A 289 -10.27 -11.14 -18.45
N GLN A 290 -9.24 -11.24 -17.62
CA GLN A 290 -8.92 -12.45 -16.87
C GLN A 290 -9.52 -12.45 -15.47
N LYS A 291 -9.88 -13.65 -15.01
CA LYS A 291 -10.48 -13.89 -13.68
C LYS A 291 -9.91 -15.15 -13.04
N PHE A 292 -9.41 -14.99 -11.83
CA PHE A 292 -8.74 -16.05 -11.09
C PHE A 292 -8.83 -15.80 -9.59
N LEU A 293 -8.56 -16.83 -8.79
CA LEU A 293 -8.54 -16.78 -7.33
C LEU A 293 -7.16 -17.17 -6.82
N MET A 294 -6.89 -16.91 -5.54
CA MET A 294 -5.72 -17.47 -4.86
C MET A 294 -6.03 -18.91 -4.41
N GLU A 295 -5.15 -19.86 -4.70
CA GLU A 295 -5.35 -21.26 -4.29
C GLU A 295 -5.55 -21.40 -2.78
N ASP A 296 -4.74 -20.70 -1.97
CA ASP A 296 -4.82 -20.72 -0.50
C ASP A 296 -6.14 -20.14 0.07
N GLU A 297 -6.92 -19.40 -0.72
CA GLU A 297 -8.28 -19.00 -0.31
C GLU A 297 -9.31 -20.08 -0.65
N VAL A 298 -9.06 -20.88 -1.67
CA VAL A 298 -10.00 -21.89 -2.19
C VAL A 298 -9.83 -23.21 -1.44
N PHE A 299 -8.58 -23.61 -1.23
CA PHE A 299 -8.22 -24.84 -0.54
C PHE A 299 -7.73 -24.47 0.85
N GLU A 300 -8.31 -25.08 1.90
CA GLU A 300 -7.79 -24.98 3.27
C GLU A 300 -6.41 -25.68 3.33
N THR A 301 -5.39 -24.99 2.85
CA THR A 301 -4.00 -25.43 2.88
C THR A 301 -3.32 -24.89 4.13
N ASP A 302 -2.44 -25.69 4.73
CA ASP A 302 -1.49 -25.19 5.73
C ASP A 302 -0.54 -24.21 5.01
N PHE A 303 -0.92 -22.93 4.99
CA PHE A 303 -0.12 -21.88 4.36
C PHE A 303 1.24 -21.77 5.08
N ASP A 304 2.32 -22.01 4.35
CA ASP A 304 3.66 -21.72 4.86
C ASP A 304 3.84 -20.20 4.88
N GLU A 305 3.89 -19.60 6.07
CA GLU A 305 4.13 -18.16 6.24
C GLU A 305 5.46 -17.70 5.63
N ASN A 306 6.40 -18.63 5.40
CA ASN A 306 7.66 -18.36 4.73
C ASN A 306 7.55 -18.43 3.20
N SER A 307 6.40 -18.85 2.66
CA SER A 307 6.16 -18.89 1.23
C SER A 307 6.33 -17.50 0.62
N ILE A 308 7.05 -17.50 -0.49
CA ILE A 308 7.29 -16.32 -1.33
C ILE A 308 6.20 -16.19 -2.39
N TYR A 309 5.51 -17.28 -2.70
CA TYR A 309 4.56 -17.39 -3.80
C TYR A 309 3.15 -17.71 -3.30
N LEU A 310 2.16 -17.16 -3.97
CA LEU A 310 0.78 -17.66 -3.91
C LEU A 310 0.38 -18.07 -5.32
N PHE A 311 -0.07 -19.31 -5.47
CA PHE A 311 -0.56 -19.82 -6.73
C PHE A 311 -1.99 -19.35 -6.98
N ILE A 312 -2.39 -19.39 -8.25
CA ILE A 312 -3.74 -19.05 -8.66
C ILE A 312 -4.48 -20.30 -9.11
N ILE A 313 -5.80 -20.22 -9.04
CA ILE A 313 -6.70 -21.16 -9.71
C ILE A 313 -7.68 -20.37 -10.56
N THR A 314 -7.97 -20.85 -11.77
CA THR A 314 -8.92 -20.17 -12.65
C THR A 314 -10.34 -20.35 -12.14
N MET A 315 -11.23 -19.41 -12.50
CA MET A 315 -12.66 -19.56 -12.18
C MET A 315 -13.24 -20.86 -12.76
N GLU A 316 -12.81 -21.28 -13.95
CA GLU A 316 -13.28 -22.51 -14.60
C GLU A 316 -12.90 -23.74 -13.76
N GLU A 317 -11.64 -23.83 -13.31
CA GLU A 317 -11.18 -24.93 -12.47
C GLU A 317 -11.88 -24.99 -11.11
N VAL A 318 -12.19 -23.85 -10.48
CA VAL A 318 -12.99 -23.82 -9.24
C VAL A 318 -14.39 -24.36 -9.46
N LEU A 319 -15.06 -23.93 -10.55
CA LEU A 319 -16.43 -24.38 -10.87
C LEU A 319 -16.49 -25.88 -11.20
N GLU A 320 -15.41 -26.45 -11.73
CA GLU A 320 -15.33 -27.87 -12.08
C GLU A 320 -14.97 -28.77 -10.89
N ASN A 321 -14.15 -28.28 -9.95
CA ASN A 321 -13.53 -29.12 -8.92
C ASN A 321 -14.02 -28.87 -7.49
N CYS A 322 -14.75 -27.78 -7.22
CA CYS A 322 -15.17 -27.40 -5.87
C CYS A 322 -16.69 -27.37 -5.73
N ASP A 323 -17.20 -27.73 -4.54
CA ASP A 323 -18.59 -27.46 -4.17
C ASP A 323 -18.71 -26.02 -3.67
N ILE A 324 -19.54 -25.22 -4.35
CA ILE A 324 -19.60 -23.76 -4.21
C ILE A 324 -21.00 -23.27 -3.82
N GLN A 325 -21.87 -24.15 -3.34
CA GLN A 325 -23.29 -23.82 -3.10
C GLN A 325 -23.48 -22.63 -2.15
N ASP A 326 -22.56 -22.41 -1.21
CA ASP A 326 -22.63 -21.34 -0.20
C ASP A 326 -21.44 -20.36 -0.25
N VAL A 327 -20.80 -20.25 -1.41
CA VAL A 327 -19.68 -19.31 -1.64
C VAL A 327 -20.17 -18.05 -2.33
N GLU A 328 -19.75 -16.90 -1.81
CA GLU A 328 -19.93 -15.60 -2.45
C GLU A 328 -18.61 -15.11 -3.08
N PHE A 329 -18.66 -14.92 -4.40
CA PHE A 329 -17.49 -14.50 -5.17
C PHE A 329 -17.42 -12.96 -5.25
N ILE A 330 -16.37 -12.38 -4.67
CA ILE A 330 -16.18 -10.94 -4.57
C ILE A 330 -15.24 -10.46 -5.68
N ARG A 331 -15.72 -9.54 -6.52
CA ARG A 331 -14.91 -8.95 -7.60
C ARG A 331 -13.82 -8.06 -7.01
N TYR A 332 -12.56 -8.40 -7.27
CA TYR A 332 -11.39 -7.71 -6.74
C TYR A 332 -10.48 -7.24 -7.89
N PRO A 333 -10.59 -5.97 -8.34
CA PRO A 333 -9.79 -5.49 -9.46
C PRO A 333 -8.32 -5.34 -9.05
N ILE A 334 -7.40 -5.85 -9.88
CA ILE A 334 -5.97 -5.60 -9.70
C ILE A 334 -5.65 -4.20 -10.22
N THR A 335 -5.25 -3.31 -9.31
CA THR A 335 -4.95 -1.91 -9.64
C THR A 335 -3.45 -1.66 -9.76
N ARG A 336 -3.06 -0.93 -10.79
CA ARG A 336 -1.68 -0.54 -11.05
C ARG A 336 -1.57 0.97 -11.22
N THR A 337 -0.43 1.49 -10.81
CA THR A 337 -0.01 2.86 -11.13
C THR A 337 1.03 2.82 -12.25
N LYS A 338 1.55 3.99 -12.63
CA LYS A 338 2.67 4.07 -13.59
C LYS A 338 3.91 3.28 -13.11
N HIS A 339 4.24 3.31 -11.82
CA HIS A 339 5.53 2.78 -11.34
C HIS A 339 5.45 1.66 -10.30
N ARG A 340 4.28 1.41 -9.72
CA ARG A 340 4.07 0.40 -8.68
C ARG A 340 2.70 -0.27 -8.86
N ALA A 341 2.63 -1.57 -8.65
CA ALA A 341 1.38 -2.29 -8.43
C ALA A 341 0.83 -1.97 -7.04
N THR A 342 -0.49 -1.99 -6.92
CA THR A 342 -1.15 -1.87 -5.61
C THR A 342 -1.00 -3.20 -4.88
N PRO A 343 -0.44 -3.24 -3.66
CA PRO A 343 -0.33 -4.47 -2.90
C PRO A 343 -1.68 -5.11 -2.62
N ILE A 344 -1.69 -6.43 -2.61
CA ILE A 344 -2.85 -7.27 -2.27
C ILE A 344 -2.52 -8.01 -0.98
N GLN A 345 -3.42 -7.95 0.01
CA GLN A 345 -3.28 -8.75 1.22
C GLN A 345 -3.54 -10.22 0.90
N GLY A 346 -2.59 -11.10 1.18
CA GLY A 346 -2.74 -12.56 1.14
C GLY A 346 -2.98 -13.14 2.54
N PRO A 347 -2.84 -14.47 2.67
CA PRO A 347 -2.88 -15.16 3.97
C PRO A 347 -1.87 -14.59 4.98
N SER A 348 -2.19 -14.71 6.27
CA SER A 348 -1.43 -14.16 7.41
C SER A 348 -1.21 -12.63 7.34
N GLY A 349 -2.00 -11.93 6.53
CA GLY A 349 -1.90 -10.47 6.35
C GLY A 349 -0.64 -10.00 5.61
N LYS A 350 0.10 -10.90 4.97
CA LYS A 350 1.27 -10.55 4.14
C LYS A 350 0.82 -9.87 2.85
N LEU A 351 1.69 -9.05 2.27
CA LEU A 351 1.39 -8.29 1.06
C LEU A 351 2.05 -8.94 -0.16
N PHE A 352 1.30 -9.00 -1.26
CA PHE A 352 1.71 -9.62 -2.50
C PHE A 352 1.36 -8.74 -3.70
N ILE A 353 2.07 -8.92 -4.81
CA ILE A 353 1.76 -8.37 -6.14
C ILE A 353 1.94 -9.48 -7.17
N LEU A 354 1.45 -9.32 -8.41
CA LEU A 354 1.68 -10.33 -9.44
C LEU A 354 3.18 -10.44 -9.78
N ALA A 355 3.62 -11.64 -10.12
CA ALA A 355 5.00 -11.92 -10.51
C ALA A 355 5.51 -11.00 -11.63
N ILE A 356 4.65 -10.71 -12.61
CA ILE A 356 4.97 -9.80 -13.71
C ILE A 356 5.18 -8.35 -13.24
N ASP A 357 4.40 -7.89 -12.25
CA ASP A 357 4.54 -6.56 -11.68
C ASP A 357 5.85 -6.45 -10.87
N TYR A 358 6.14 -7.47 -10.06
CA TYR A 358 7.40 -7.58 -9.32
C TYR A 358 8.62 -7.50 -10.25
N PHE A 359 8.57 -8.21 -11.39
CA PHE A 359 9.62 -8.18 -12.41
C PHE A 359 9.91 -6.77 -12.93
N PHE A 360 8.86 -6.03 -13.34
CA PHE A 360 9.04 -4.69 -13.89
C PHE A 360 9.45 -3.67 -12.82
N GLU A 361 8.92 -3.77 -11.61
CA GLU A 361 9.35 -2.92 -10.49
C GLU A 361 10.84 -3.12 -10.17
N PHE A 362 11.28 -4.38 -10.09
CA PHE A 362 12.68 -4.70 -9.82
C PHE A 362 13.62 -4.19 -10.92
N LEU A 363 13.28 -4.40 -12.19
CA LEU A 363 14.09 -3.88 -13.30
C LEU A 363 14.13 -2.36 -13.33
N ARG A 364 13.04 -1.68 -12.94
CA ARG A 364 13.02 -0.23 -12.80
C ARG A 364 13.96 0.26 -11.69
N ASP A 365 13.95 -0.39 -10.54
CA ASP A 365 14.88 -0.09 -9.44
C ASP A 365 16.35 -0.30 -9.88
N LEU A 366 16.64 -1.35 -10.68
CA LEU A 366 17.97 -1.57 -11.28
C LEU A 366 18.37 -0.50 -12.31
N ILE A 367 17.44 -0.12 -13.20
CA ILE A 367 17.69 0.78 -14.32
C ILE A 367 17.80 2.24 -13.87
N HIS A 368 16.85 2.71 -13.08
CA HIS A 368 16.75 4.13 -12.70
C HIS A 368 17.30 4.40 -11.30
N GLY A 369 17.09 3.49 -10.35
CA GLY A 369 17.61 3.60 -9.00
C GLY A 369 19.13 3.38 -8.98
N LYS A 370 19.56 2.14 -9.20
CA LYS A 370 20.98 1.74 -9.14
C LYS A 370 21.78 2.14 -10.38
N LYS A 371 21.11 2.42 -11.51
CA LYS A 371 21.72 2.74 -12.82
C LYS A 371 22.78 1.73 -13.23
N ILE A 372 22.49 0.45 -13.01
CA ILE A 372 23.49 -0.61 -13.03
C ILE A 372 24.20 -0.70 -14.41
N PHE A 373 23.45 -0.53 -15.50
CA PHE A 373 23.97 -0.61 -16.87
C PHE A 373 24.82 0.59 -17.28
N GLN A 374 24.86 1.67 -16.49
CA GLN A 374 25.84 2.75 -16.68
C GLN A 374 27.15 2.49 -15.91
N ARG A 375 27.07 1.76 -14.80
CA ARG A 375 28.21 1.48 -13.90
C ARG A 375 29.00 0.24 -14.32
N LEU A 376 28.36 -0.70 -15.00
CA LEU A 376 28.94 -1.95 -15.50
C LEU A 376 29.95 -1.72 -16.61
N LYS A 377 31.06 -2.47 -16.56
CA LYS A 377 31.98 -2.60 -17.69
C LYS A 377 31.38 -3.55 -18.73
N PRO A 378 31.60 -3.32 -20.04
CA PRO A 378 31.12 -4.22 -21.10
C PRO A 378 31.55 -5.68 -20.94
N ALA A 379 32.74 -5.92 -20.38
CA ALA A 379 33.24 -7.27 -20.12
C ALA A 379 32.48 -8.01 -19.00
N ASP A 380 31.87 -7.29 -18.06
CA ASP A 380 31.17 -7.85 -16.91
C ASP A 380 29.67 -8.12 -17.24
N LEU A 381 29.16 -7.54 -18.33
CA LEU A 381 27.75 -7.62 -18.70
C LEU A 381 27.24 -9.05 -18.92
N PRO A 382 27.94 -9.97 -19.62
CA PRO A 382 27.45 -11.33 -19.78
C PRO A 382 27.25 -12.04 -18.43
N ASN A 383 28.26 -11.98 -17.55
CA ASN A 383 28.17 -12.57 -16.21
C ASN A 383 27.05 -11.94 -15.38
N PHE A 384 26.84 -10.62 -15.51
CA PHE A 384 25.73 -9.94 -14.86
C PHE A 384 24.37 -10.45 -15.35
N LEU A 385 24.19 -10.58 -16.66
CA LEU A 385 22.94 -11.08 -17.24
C LEU A 385 22.69 -12.54 -16.86
N ASP A 386 23.71 -13.38 -16.80
CA ASP A 386 23.60 -14.76 -16.33
C ASP A 386 23.18 -14.82 -14.86
N ASN A 387 23.77 -13.97 -14.00
CA ASN A 387 23.36 -13.84 -12.61
C ASN A 387 21.93 -13.34 -12.48
N LEU A 388 21.54 -12.33 -13.25
CA LEU A 388 20.19 -11.78 -13.28
C LEU A 388 19.18 -12.84 -13.72
N ASN A 389 19.51 -13.64 -14.72
CA ASN A 389 18.69 -14.76 -15.17
C ASN A 389 18.56 -15.84 -14.08
N GLY A 390 19.64 -16.11 -13.34
CA GLY A 390 19.65 -17.00 -12.17
C GLY A 390 18.76 -16.50 -11.04
N ILE A 391 18.84 -15.21 -10.73
CA ILE A 391 17.99 -14.54 -9.74
C ILE A 391 16.53 -14.69 -10.13
N PHE A 392 16.18 -14.38 -11.38
CA PHE A 392 14.79 -14.46 -11.84
C PHE A 392 14.30 -15.86 -12.18
N GLN A 393 15.10 -16.93 -11.96
CA GLN A 393 14.65 -18.29 -12.22
C GLN A 393 13.33 -18.61 -11.52
N PHE A 394 13.09 -18.08 -10.34
CA PHE A 394 11.83 -18.33 -9.64
C PHE A 394 10.59 -17.82 -10.38
N LEU A 395 10.70 -16.74 -11.16
CA LEU A 395 9.57 -16.17 -11.91
C LEU A 395 9.06 -17.12 -12.99
N TYR A 396 9.94 -17.92 -13.59
CA TYR A 396 9.61 -18.74 -14.76
C TYR A 396 9.81 -20.26 -14.53
N ARG A 397 10.14 -20.66 -13.30
CA ARG A 397 10.11 -22.07 -12.87
C ARG A 397 8.67 -22.58 -12.81
N ASN A 398 7.76 -21.73 -12.35
CA ASN A 398 6.33 -22.02 -12.38
C ASN A 398 5.80 -21.63 -13.76
N GLU A 399 5.06 -22.54 -14.38
CA GLU A 399 4.45 -22.28 -15.68
C GLU A 399 3.19 -21.42 -15.57
N ASP A 400 2.64 -21.35 -14.35
CA ASP A 400 1.41 -20.66 -14.01
C ASP A 400 1.67 -19.31 -13.38
N ILE A 401 0.66 -18.47 -13.50
CA ILE A 401 0.63 -17.15 -12.89
C ILE A 401 0.63 -17.31 -11.38
N HIS A 402 1.29 -16.39 -10.71
CA HIS A 402 1.38 -16.42 -9.26
C HIS A 402 1.63 -15.02 -8.74
N PHE A 403 1.30 -14.84 -7.47
CA PHE A 403 1.68 -13.66 -6.72
C PHE A 403 3.01 -13.87 -6.03
N ILE A 404 3.70 -12.77 -5.75
CA ILE A 404 4.99 -12.71 -5.08
C ILE A 404 4.91 -11.75 -3.93
N ARG A 405 5.44 -12.17 -2.79
CA ARG A 405 5.44 -11.37 -1.57
C ARG A 405 6.27 -10.10 -1.76
N THR A 406 5.74 -8.94 -1.37
CA THR A 406 6.37 -7.64 -1.65
C THR A 406 7.65 -7.41 -0.85
N ASP A 407 7.79 -8.07 0.31
CA ASP A 407 9.00 -8.02 1.14
C ASP A 407 10.06 -9.04 0.72
N THR A 408 9.84 -9.77 -0.39
CA THR A 408 10.83 -10.71 -0.94
C THR A 408 12.11 -9.96 -1.24
N ILE A 409 13.12 -10.22 -0.40
CA ILE A 409 14.43 -9.59 -0.46
C ILE A 409 15.19 -10.20 -1.64
N LEU A 410 15.00 -9.65 -2.83
CA LEU A 410 16.08 -9.59 -3.80
C LEU A 410 16.94 -8.40 -3.41
N SER A 411 17.88 -8.64 -2.48
CA SER A 411 18.82 -7.61 -2.05
C SER A 411 19.60 -7.14 -3.28
N LEU A 412 19.30 -5.94 -3.74
CA LEU A 412 20.09 -5.27 -4.78
C LEU A 412 21.52 -5.02 -4.30
N ASP A 413 21.73 -5.00 -2.98
CA ASP A 413 23.05 -4.86 -2.37
C ASP A 413 23.89 -6.13 -2.54
N ASP A 414 23.27 -7.32 -2.56
CA ASP A 414 23.95 -8.59 -2.88
C ASP A 414 24.43 -8.63 -4.35
N ILE A 415 23.77 -7.87 -5.23
CA ILE A 415 24.16 -7.67 -6.62
C ILE A 415 25.30 -6.65 -6.70
N ASP A 416 25.25 -5.57 -5.90
CA ASP A 416 26.27 -4.51 -5.87
C ASP A 416 27.63 -5.03 -5.37
N ASP A 417 27.64 -5.85 -4.32
CA ASP A 417 28.87 -6.38 -3.69
C ASP A 417 29.69 -7.31 -4.62
N ARG A 418 29.06 -7.85 -5.67
CA ARG A 418 29.68 -8.80 -6.61
C ARG A 418 30.22 -8.14 -7.88
N LEU A 419 30.07 -6.82 -8.05
CA LEU A 419 30.36 -6.13 -9.31
C LEU A 419 31.46 -5.08 -9.17
N SER A 420 32.34 -5.02 -10.17
CA SER A 420 33.40 -4.01 -10.24
C SER A 420 32.86 -2.73 -10.88
N PHE A 421 32.34 -1.80 -10.07
CA PHE A 421 31.87 -0.51 -10.58
C PHE A 421 33.03 0.44 -10.85
N SER A 422 33.07 1.05 -12.03
CA SER A 422 34.20 1.91 -12.40
C SER A 422 33.84 3.25 -13.02
N TYR A 423 32.56 3.65 -13.05
CA TYR A 423 32.14 4.86 -13.75
C TYR A 423 31.18 5.73 -12.94
N SER A 424 31.35 7.04 -13.05
CA SER A 424 30.34 8.01 -12.63
C SER A 424 29.09 7.84 -13.48
N THR A 425 27.93 7.86 -12.85
CA THR A 425 26.64 7.79 -13.53
C THR A 425 26.19 9.17 -13.99
N ARG A 426 25.35 9.20 -15.02
CA ARG A 426 24.70 10.42 -15.52
C ARG A 426 23.21 10.36 -15.23
N ASP A 427 22.59 11.53 -15.08
CA ASP A 427 21.15 11.66 -14.98
C ASP A 427 20.53 11.84 -16.36
N VAL A 428 19.28 11.42 -16.50
CA VAL A 428 18.50 11.69 -17.72
C VAL A 428 18.38 13.20 -17.90
N SER A 429 18.67 13.70 -19.10
CA SER A 429 18.62 15.14 -19.42
C SER A 429 17.20 15.70 -19.30
N ASP A 430 17.09 17.01 -19.02
CA ASP A 430 15.79 17.70 -19.10
C ASP A 430 15.33 17.84 -20.56
N VAL A 431 14.05 17.58 -20.78
CA VAL A 431 13.41 17.78 -22.09
C VAL A 431 12.91 19.21 -22.22
N ASN A 432 13.13 19.81 -23.39
CA ASN A 432 12.61 21.14 -23.72
C ASN A 432 11.06 21.16 -23.70
N PRO A 433 10.40 22.29 -23.38
CA PRO A 433 8.95 22.43 -23.53
C PRO A 433 8.34 22.02 -24.89
N SER A 434 9.12 22.01 -25.99
CA SER A 434 8.69 21.49 -27.30
C SER A 434 8.68 19.96 -27.40
N GLY A 435 9.11 19.26 -26.36
CA GLY A 435 9.31 17.83 -26.29
C GLY A 435 10.61 17.35 -26.93
N PHE A 436 10.78 16.02 -26.99
CA PHE A 436 11.92 15.36 -27.60
C PHE A 436 11.53 14.57 -28.86
N THR A 437 12.51 14.32 -29.72
CA THR A 437 12.42 13.53 -30.96
C THR A 437 13.09 12.16 -30.80
N VAL A 438 12.92 11.27 -31.78
CA VAL A 438 13.66 9.99 -31.82
C VAL A 438 15.18 10.21 -31.77
N GLN A 439 15.68 11.25 -32.45
CA GLN A 439 17.11 11.53 -32.46
C GLN A 439 17.59 11.99 -31.08
N ASP A 440 16.78 12.78 -30.36
CA ASP A 440 17.09 13.17 -28.98
C ASP A 440 17.15 11.96 -28.06
N LEU A 441 16.22 10.99 -28.21
CA LEU A 441 16.30 9.71 -27.48
C LEU A 441 17.59 8.94 -27.80
N LYS A 442 17.98 8.82 -29.07
CA LYS A 442 19.25 8.15 -29.44
C LYS A 442 20.46 8.85 -28.84
N ASN A 443 20.48 10.18 -28.87
CA ASN A 443 21.53 10.99 -28.27
C ASN A 443 21.56 10.79 -26.75
N GLU A 444 20.41 10.71 -26.10
CA GLU A 444 20.31 10.46 -24.66
C GLU A 444 20.83 9.07 -24.27
N LEU A 445 20.50 8.03 -25.04
CA LEU A 445 21.02 6.67 -24.80
C LEU A 445 22.55 6.62 -24.87
N ASP A 446 23.15 7.38 -25.80
CA ASP A 446 24.61 7.52 -25.91
C ASP A 446 25.17 8.39 -24.78
N HIS A 447 24.49 9.50 -24.44
CA HIS A 447 24.85 10.36 -23.32
C HIS A 447 24.90 9.59 -22.00
N LEU A 448 23.94 8.70 -21.74
CA LEU A 448 23.93 7.85 -20.54
C LEU A 448 24.99 6.73 -20.60
N GLY A 449 25.70 6.58 -21.71
CA GLY A 449 26.74 5.57 -21.91
C GLY A 449 26.20 4.15 -22.12
N LEU A 450 24.90 4.01 -22.36
CA LEU A 450 24.23 2.72 -22.49
C LEU A 450 24.62 1.98 -23.78
N THR A 451 25.01 2.72 -24.83
CA THR A 451 25.53 2.19 -26.10
C THR A 451 26.78 1.31 -25.93
N LYS A 452 27.53 1.46 -24.83
CA LYS A 452 28.72 0.64 -24.53
C LYS A 452 28.36 -0.79 -24.14
N ASN A 453 27.31 -0.95 -23.34
CA ASN A 453 26.84 -2.25 -22.84
C ASN A 453 25.80 -2.86 -23.80
N PHE A 454 25.02 -2.00 -24.46
CA PHE A 454 24.00 -2.37 -25.43
C PHE A 454 24.22 -1.63 -26.76
N PRO A 455 25.14 -2.09 -27.63
CA PRO A 455 25.38 -1.45 -28.93
C PRO A 455 24.13 -1.38 -29.82
N GLU A 456 23.19 -2.31 -29.65
CA GLU A 456 21.93 -2.40 -30.37
C GLU A 456 20.82 -1.48 -29.84
N ILE A 457 21.01 -0.82 -28.69
CA ILE A 457 19.91 -0.14 -27.97
C ILE A 457 19.22 0.95 -28.80
N GLN A 458 19.98 1.64 -29.66
CA GLN A 458 19.45 2.69 -30.53
C GLN A 458 18.56 2.14 -31.65
N ASN A 459 18.65 0.85 -31.99
CA ASN A 459 17.79 0.21 -32.99
C ASN A 459 16.33 0.10 -32.50
N TYR A 460 16.10 0.18 -31.20
CA TYR A 460 14.77 0.15 -30.60
C TYR A 460 14.13 1.53 -30.47
N ALA A 461 14.89 2.61 -30.67
CA ALA A 461 14.46 3.98 -30.35
C ALA A 461 13.21 4.41 -31.13
N GLU A 462 13.11 4.09 -32.43
CA GLU A 462 11.94 4.41 -33.25
C GLU A 462 10.67 3.75 -32.72
N LYS A 463 10.74 2.45 -32.43
CA LYS A 463 9.62 1.65 -31.93
C LYS A 463 9.19 2.14 -30.55
N VAL A 464 10.15 2.36 -29.66
CA VAL A 464 9.90 2.85 -28.31
C VAL A 464 9.33 4.27 -28.31
N TYR A 465 9.89 5.18 -29.11
CA TYR A 465 9.38 6.55 -29.23
C TYR A 465 7.93 6.57 -29.70
N SER A 466 7.60 5.77 -30.71
CA SER A 466 6.22 5.65 -31.18
C SER A 466 5.29 5.13 -30.10
N GLU A 467 5.74 4.22 -29.25
CA GLU A 467 4.92 3.60 -28.21
C GLU A 467 4.66 4.57 -27.05
N VAL A 468 5.71 5.19 -26.52
CA VAL A 468 5.58 6.22 -25.48
C VAL A 468 4.73 7.39 -26.01
N GLY A 469 4.86 7.72 -27.29
CA GLY A 469 4.03 8.71 -27.99
C GLY A 469 2.53 8.44 -27.97
N LYS A 470 2.09 7.18 -27.91
CA LYS A 470 0.66 6.81 -27.79
C LYS A 470 0.10 7.09 -26.41
N ASN A 471 0.95 7.03 -25.39
CA ASN A 471 0.58 7.08 -23.98
C ASN A 471 0.85 8.44 -23.33
N LYS A 472 1.34 9.41 -24.10
CA LYS A 472 1.62 10.76 -23.60
C LYS A 472 0.33 11.41 -23.08
N LYS A 473 0.45 12.07 -21.93
CA LYS A 473 -0.65 12.82 -21.32
C LYS A 473 -0.76 14.26 -21.81
N GLU A 474 0.33 14.79 -22.37
CA GLU A 474 0.41 16.17 -22.84
C GLU A 474 0.62 16.25 -24.36
N ARG A 475 0.56 17.48 -24.89
CA ARG A 475 0.77 17.75 -26.31
C ARG A 475 2.10 17.21 -26.81
N PHE A 476 3.15 17.34 -26.01
CA PHE A 476 4.52 16.93 -26.33
C PHE A 476 5.02 15.91 -25.31
N LEU A 477 5.99 15.08 -25.69
CA LEU A 477 6.66 14.14 -24.80
C LEU A 477 7.61 14.91 -23.87
N ARG A 478 7.52 14.66 -22.56
CA ARG A 478 8.20 15.40 -21.48
C ARG A 478 9.37 14.60 -20.91
N THR A 479 10.07 15.16 -19.92
CA THR A 479 11.16 14.49 -19.22
C THR A 479 10.73 13.14 -18.64
N CYS A 480 9.56 13.04 -17.99
CA CYS A 480 9.07 11.75 -17.47
C CYS A 480 8.86 10.70 -18.58
N ASP A 481 8.49 11.12 -19.79
CA ASP A 481 8.29 10.21 -20.92
C ASP A 481 9.64 9.78 -21.53
N LEU A 482 10.69 10.60 -21.38
CA LEU A 482 12.06 10.23 -21.74
C LEU A 482 12.63 9.17 -20.79
N PHE A 483 12.31 9.23 -19.49
CA PHE A 483 12.62 8.15 -18.55
C PHE A 483 12.01 6.83 -19.02
N ASP A 484 10.72 6.84 -19.36
CA ASP A 484 10.00 5.64 -19.85
C ASP A 484 10.65 5.09 -21.13
N ALA A 485 11.02 5.97 -22.07
CA ALA A 485 11.67 5.57 -23.30
C ALA A 485 13.06 4.94 -23.05
N VAL A 486 13.82 5.48 -22.11
CA VAL A 486 15.13 4.93 -21.70
C VAL A 486 14.96 3.58 -20.97
N GLU A 487 13.94 3.44 -20.12
CA GLU A 487 13.56 2.16 -19.48
C GLU A 487 13.25 1.10 -20.55
N HIS A 488 12.34 1.42 -21.46
CA HIS A 488 11.87 0.49 -22.50
C HIS A 488 12.99 0.06 -23.45
N CYS A 489 13.89 0.96 -23.85
CA CYS A 489 15.02 0.58 -24.70
C CYS A 489 15.95 -0.44 -23.99
N GLN A 490 16.21 -0.25 -22.69
CA GLN A 490 17.02 -1.19 -21.90
C GLN A 490 16.29 -2.52 -21.68
N LEU A 491 14.99 -2.49 -21.37
CA LEU A 491 14.15 -3.69 -21.23
C LEU A 491 14.19 -4.55 -22.50
N MET A 492 14.07 -3.93 -23.68
CA MET A 492 14.19 -4.64 -24.96
C MET A 492 15.54 -5.35 -25.10
N CYS A 493 16.65 -4.66 -24.82
CA CYS A 493 17.98 -5.28 -24.83
C CYS A 493 18.09 -6.46 -23.86
N ILE A 494 17.58 -6.33 -22.64
CA ILE A 494 17.63 -7.38 -21.61
C ILE A 494 16.83 -8.60 -22.06
N LEU A 495 15.60 -8.40 -22.52
CA LEU A 495 14.71 -9.50 -22.93
C LEU A 495 15.22 -10.22 -24.19
N GLU A 496 15.78 -9.52 -25.17
CA GLU A 496 16.39 -10.17 -26.34
C GLU A 496 17.60 -11.04 -25.96
N ARG A 497 18.33 -10.65 -24.91
CA ARG A 497 19.51 -11.38 -24.44
C ARG A 497 19.17 -12.47 -23.42
N LEU A 498 17.97 -12.44 -22.82
CA LEU A 498 17.50 -13.40 -21.82
C LEU A 498 16.18 -14.06 -22.28
N PRO A 499 16.24 -15.06 -23.19
CA PRO A 499 15.05 -15.65 -23.82
C PRO A 499 14.04 -16.26 -22.86
N MET A 500 14.49 -16.78 -21.71
CA MET A 500 13.60 -17.34 -20.68
C MET A 500 12.72 -16.27 -20.04
N LEU A 501 13.29 -15.09 -19.73
CA LEU A 501 12.54 -13.94 -19.23
C LEU A 501 11.61 -13.38 -20.31
N LYS A 502 12.07 -13.32 -21.56
CA LYS A 502 11.23 -12.96 -22.69
C LYS A 502 10.01 -13.89 -22.82
N LYS A 503 10.22 -15.20 -22.71
CA LYS A 503 9.14 -16.20 -22.72
C LYS A 503 8.18 -16.00 -21.55
N PHE A 504 8.69 -15.74 -20.34
CA PHE A 504 7.87 -15.42 -19.16
C PHE A 504 6.97 -14.20 -19.42
N VAL A 505 7.53 -13.07 -19.83
CA VAL A 505 6.77 -11.85 -20.14
C VAL A 505 5.73 -12.09 -21.24
N HIS A 506 6.07 -12.86 -22.27
CA HIS A 506 5.10 -13.20 -23.33
C HIS A 506 3.96 -14.09 -22.83
N ARG A 507 4.24 -15.05 -21.95
CA ARG A 507 3.21 -15.94 -21.39
C ARG A 507 2.18 -15.17 -20.59
N GLU A 508 2.66 -14.35 -19.64
CA GLU A 508 1.80 -13.46 -18.82
C GLU A 508 0.96 -12.55 -19.73
N LYS A 509 1.47 -12.17 -20.90
CA LYS A 509 0.71 -11.39 -21.88
C LYS A 509 -0.31 -12.17 -22.67
N ASP A 510 0.07 -13.32 -23.21
CA ASP A 510 -0.79 -14.12 -24.08
C ASP A 510 -1.97 -14.68 -23.29
N GLN A 511 -1.78 -14.90 -21.99
CA GLN A 511 -2.87 -15.22 -21.09
C GLN A 511 -3.69 -13.97 -20.67
N GLY A 512 -3.37 -12.76 -21.15
CA GLY A 512 -4.19 -11.55 -21.03
C GLY A 512 -3.81 -10.57 -19.91
N TYR A 513 -2.76 -10.83 -19.12
CA TYR A 513 -2.41 -10.07 -17.92
C TYR A 513 -1.52 -8.85 -18.20
N LEU A 514 -0.90 -8.79 -19.39
CA LEU A 514 -0.27 -7.57 -19.93
C LEU A 514 -1.23 -6.86 -20.89
N THR A 515 -2.22 -6.18 -20.35
CA THR A 515 -3.12 -5.31 -21.13
C THR A 515 -2.41 -4.06 -21.70
N SER A 516 -1.20 -3.76 -21.24
CA SER A 516 -0.25 -2.80 -21.80
C SER A 516 1.05 -2.92 -21.01
N LEU A 517 2.23 -2.84 -21.64
CA LEU A 517 3.43 -2.46 -20.89
C LEU A 517 3.16 -1.08 -20.26
N CYS A 518 2.82 -1.11 -18.98
CA CYS A 518 2.78 -0.04 -17.99
C CYS A 518 2.39 1.39 -18.40
N TYR A 519 1.41 1.63 -19.26
CA TYR A 519 0.81 2.97 -19.38
C TYR A 519 -0.68 2.91 -19.73
N ARG A 520 -1.51 3.17 -18.69
CA ARG A 520 -2.97 3.39 -18.68
C ARG A 520 -3.76 3.05 -19.95
N LYS A 521 -4.63 2.03 -19.84
CA LYS A 521 -5.93 2.05 -20.49
C LYS A 521 -6.97 2.60 -19.49
N VAL A 522 -7.23 3.91 -19.52
CA VAL A 522 -8.50 4.43 -19.00
C VAL A 522 -9.53 4.16 -20.09
N THR A 523 -10.60 3.47 -19.70
CA THR A 523 -11.71 2.98 -20.51
C THR A 523 -12.13 3.91 -21.67
N THR A 524 -12.06 3.40 -22.90
CA THR A 524 -13.05 3.71 -23.95
C THR A 524 -13.18 2.54 -24.94
N ASN A 525 -14.44 2.24 -25.28
CA ASN A 525 -14.84 1.28 -26.30
C ASN A 525 -14.26 1.66 -27.67
N THR A 526 -13.31 0.88 -28.18
CA THR A 526 -13.24 0.42 -29.58
C THR A 526 -12.00 -0.46 -29.74
N GLY A 527 -12.18 -1.59 -30.42
CA GLY A 527 -11.25 -2.72 -30.44
C GLY A 527 -9.92 -2.50 -31.17
N SER A 528 -9.07 -3.52 -30.97
CA SER A 528 -7.79 -3.85 -31.62
C SER A 528 -6.58 -2.95 -31.30
N ILE A 529 -5.69 -3.43 -30.41
CA ILE A 529 -4.30 -2.95 -30.28
C ILE A 529 -3.36 -4.15 -30.08
N GLN A 530 -2.50 -4.35 -31.09
CA GLN A 530 -1.34 -5.26 -31.10
C GLN A 530 -0.18 -4.64 -30.29
N LEU A 531 0.63 -5.47 -29.63
CA LEU A 531 1.97 -5.08 -29.16
C LEU A 531 2.96 -6.20 -29.51
N LEU A 532 4.14 -5.84 -30.01
CA LEU A 532 5.24 -6.74 -30.40
C LEU A 532 4.93 -7.65 -31.61
N VAL A 533 5.11 -7.12 -32.82
CA VAL A 533 5.65 -7.93 -33.92
C VAL A 533 7.13 -7.54 -34.04
N TYR A 534 7.99 -8.52 -33.74
CA TYR A 534 9.47 -8.55 -33.73
C TYR A 534 10.16 -7.39 -33.00
#